data_AF-A0A2V9BCJ3-F1
#
_entry.id   AF-A0A2V9BCJ3-F1
#
_cell.length_a   1.000
_cell.length_b   1.000
_cell.length_c   1.000
_cell.angle_alpha   90.00
_cell.angle_beta   90.00
_cell.angle_gamma   90.00
#
_symmetry.space_group_name_H-M   'P 1'
#
loop_
_entity.id
_entity.type
_entity.pdbx_description
1 polymer ?
#
loop_
_entity_poly.entity_id
_entity_poly.type
_entity_poly.pdbx_seq_one_letter_code
_entity_poly.pdbx_strand_id
1 'polypeptide(L)' 'MEELQAAAGSRALVNIASGSIKQVLTEQARRLRADVLMIGRSPQSGALGRLRDLSYAIAREAPCPVLSV' A
#
# COMPACT_ATOMS: atom_id res chain seq x y z
N MET A 1 3.73 2.73 -15.02
CA MET A 1 2.73 3.38 -14.14
C MET A 1 1.55 3.93 -14.94
N GLU A 2 1.79 4.55 -16.10
CA GLU A 2 0.72 5.06 -16.97
C GLU A 2 -0.22 3.97 -17.48
N GLU A 3 0.32 2.83 -17.96
CA GLU A 3 -0.50 1.69 -18.41
C GLU A 3 -1.42 1.14 -17.31
N LEU A 4 -0.92 1.01 -16.08
CA LEU A 4 -1.72 0.54 -14.93
C LEU A 4 -2.83 1.53 -14.58
N GLN A 5 -2.51 2.83 -14.56
CA GLN A 5 -3.52 3.86 -14.30
C GLN A 5 -4.57 3.90 -15.40
N ALA A 6 -4.17 3.78 -16.67
CA ALA A 6 -5.09 3.71 -17.81
C ALA A 6 -6.01 2.49 -17.73
N ALA A 7 -5.46 1.30 -17.45
CA ALA A 7 -6.23 0.07 -17.29
C ALA A 7 -7.22 0.15 -16.10
N ALA A 8 -6.85 0.84 -15.02
CA ALA A 8 -7.71 1.06 -13.87
C ALA A 8 -8.66 2.26 -14.01
N GLY A 9 -8.58 3.03 -15.11
CA GLY A 9 -9.34 4.28 -15.29
C GLY A 9 -9.02 5.35 -14.24
N SER A 10 -7.83 5.31 -13.64
CA SER A 10 -7.41 6.13 -12.51
C SER A 10 -6.50 7.28 -12.92
N ARG A 11 -6.51 8.35 -12.12
CA ARG A 11 -5.53 9.47 -12.16
C ARG A 11 -4.93 9.71 -10.78
N ALA A 12 -4.82 8.66 -9.97
CA ALA A 12 -4.33 8.76 -8.60
C ALA A 12 -2.88 9.25 -8.56
N LEU A 13 -2.54 9.99 -7.50
CA LEU A 13 -1.15 10.38 -7.25
C LEU A 13 -0.28 9.13 -7.06
N VAL A 14 0.82 9.07 -7.81
CA VAL A 14 1.81 8.00 -7.70
C VAL A 14 3.01 8.52 -6.93
N ASN A 15 3.35 7.85 -5.83
CA ASN A 15 4.56 8.14 -5.07
C ASN A 15 5.38 6.86 -4.86
N ILE A 16 6.68 6.94 -5.12
CA ILE A 16 7.65 5.86 -4.85
C ILE A 16 8.55 6.35 -3.73
N ALA A 17 8.62 5.59 -2.64
CA ALA A 17 9.41 5.93 -1.47
C ALA A 17 10.26 4.73 -1.02
N SER A 18 11.40 5.03 -0.41
CA SER A 18 12.32 4.05 0.17
C SER A 18 12.47 4.30 1.67
N GLY A 19 12.68 3.22 2.43
CA GLY A 19 12.78 3.28 3.88
C GLY A 19 12.00 2.15 4.54
N SER A 20 11.87 2.21 5.87
CA SER A 20 11.03 1.25 6.58
C SER A 20 9.55 1.47 6.22
N ILE A 21 8.81 0.36 6.08
CA ILE A 21 7.39 0.37 5.74
C ILE A 21 6.61 1.30 6.69
N LYS A 22 6.86 1.18 7.99
CA LYS A 22 6.23 2.01 9.02
C LYS A 22 6.42 3.51 8.78
N GLN A 23 7.67 3.93 8.62
CA GLN A 23 8.01 5.35 8.47
C GLN A 23 7.37 5.91 7.21
N VAL A 24 7.54 5.20 6.09
CA VAL A 24 7.02 5.63 4.79
C VAL A 24 5.50 5.70 4.81
N LEU A 25 4.80 4.66 5.28
CA LEU A 25 3.34 4.66 5.34
C LEU A 25 2.81 5.74 6.30
N THR A 26 3.48 5.95 7.43
CA THR A 26 3.08 6.99 8.40
C THR A 26 3.22 8.38 7.80
N GLU A 27 4.35 8.67 7.17
CA GLU A 27 4.61 9.94 6.52
C GLU A 27 3.63 10.21 5.38
N GLN A 28 3.42 9.23 4.50
CA GLN A 28 2.54 9.40 3.34
C GLN A 28 1.06 9.51 3.75
N ALA A 29 0.59 8.70 4.70
CA ALA A 29 -0.79 8.81 5.19
C ALA A 29 -1.05 10.17 5.82
N ARG A 30 -0.10 10.73 6.59
CA ARG A 30 -0.22 12.09 7.14
C ARG A 30 -0.21 13.16 6.05
N ARG A 31 0.73 13.07 5.11
CA ARG A 31 0.86 14.03 4.00
C ARG A 31 -0.39 14.08 3.14
N LEU A 32 -0.96 12.91 2.84
CA LEU A 32 -2.16 12.76 2.02
C LEU A 32 -3.46 12.90 2.81
N ARG A 33 -3.38 13.01 4.15
CA ARG A 33 -4.53 12.96 5.07
C ARG A 33 -5.41 11.74 4.79
N ALA A 34 -4.78 10.58 4.65
CA ALA A 34 -5.47 9.34 4.33
C ALA A 34 -6.32 8.86 5.51
N ASP A 35 -7.61 8.63 5.24
CA ASP A 35 -8.53 8.03 6.20
C ASP A 35 -8.46 6.50 6.22
N VAL A 36 -7.94 5.89 5.14
CA VAL A 36 -7.81 4.43 4.99
C VAL A 36 -6.57 4.08 4.17
N LEU A 37 -5.88 3.01 4.56
CA LEU A 37 -4.79 2.39 3.81
C LEU A 37 -5.30 1.11 3.12
N MET A 38 -5.25 1.07 1.79
CA MET A 38 -5.63 -0.12 1.02
C MET A 38 -4.40 -0.92 0.61
N ILE A 39 -4.42 -2.24 0.84
CA ILE A 39 -3.38 -3.18 0.38
C ILE A 39 -4.01 -4.32 -0.41
N GLY A 40 -3.39 -4.66 -1.53
CA GLY A 40 -3.74 -5.88 -2.28
C GLY A 40 -2.99 -7.09 -1.73
N ARG A 41 -3.66 -8.24 -1.68
CA ARG A 41 -3.04 -9.52 -1.35
C ARG A 41 -3.17 -10.48 -2.52
N SER A 42 -2.14 -11.30 -2.74
CA SER A 42 -2.22 -12.42 -3.67
C SER A 42 -2.35 -13.75 -2.89
N PRO A 43 -3.26 -14.64 -3.31
CA PRO A 43 -3.31 -16.02 -2.79
C PRO A 43 -2.14 -16.87 -3.31
N GLN A 44 -1.43 -16.43 -4.35
CA GLN A 44 -0.31 -17.18 -4.95
C GLN A 44 0.99 -16.98 -4.17
N SER A 45 1.64 -18.09 -3.81
CA SER A 45 2.97 -18.11 -3.18
C SER A 45 4.08 -17.90 -4.23
N GLY A 46 5.07 -17.04 -3.98
CA GLY A 46 6.15 -16.75 -4.94
C GLY A 46 6.68 -15.30 -4.86
N ALA A 47 7.42 -14.84 -5.87
CA ALA A 47 8.04 -13.49 -5.90
C ALA A 47 7.04 -12.32 -5.76
N LEU A 48 5.77 -12.54 -6.11
CA LEU A 48 4.62 -11.62 -5.93
C LEU A 48 3.85 -11.85 -4.62
N GLY A 49 4.21 -12.87 -3.83
CA GLY A 49 3.54 -13.29 -2.59
C GLY A 49 4.04 -12.61 -1.32
N ARG A 50 5.09 -11.78 -1.39
CA ARG A 50 5.67 -11.06 -0.22
C ARG A 50 4.72 -10.05 0.45
N LEU A 51 3.64 -9.66 -0.23
CA LEU A 51 2.58 -8.86 0.38
C LEU A 51 1.88 -9.60 1.52
N ARG A 52 1.79 -10.94 1.48
CA ARG A 52 1.26 -11.74 2.59
C ARG A 52 2.10 -11.59 3.84
N ASP A 53 3.42 -11.69 3.69
CA ASP A 53 4.37 -11.60 4.81
C ASP A 53 4.34 -10.22 5.47
N LEU A 54 4.04 -9.17 4.69
CA LEU A 54 3.99 -7.79 5.16
C LEU A 54 2.58 -7.35 5.62
N SER A 55 1.52 -8.08 5.26
CA SER A 55 0.13 -7.67 5.54
C SER A 55 -0.12 -7.45 7.02
N TYR A 56 0.37 -8.35 7.87
CA TYR A 56 0.21 -8.22 9.33
C TYR A 56 1.03 -7.06 9.90
N ALA A 57 2.28 -6.91 9.47
CA ALA A 57 3.13 -5.80 9.91
C ALA A 57 2.52 -4.45 9.52
N ILE A 58 1.98 -4.34 8.30
CA ILE A 58 1.28 -3.15 7.81
C ILE A 58 0.03 -2.88 8.66
N ALA A 59 -0.84 -3.87 8.86
CA ALA A 59 -2.06 -3.70 9.66
C ALA A 59 -1.77 -3.27 11.10
N ARG A 60 -0.72 -3.83 11.71
CA ARG A 60 -0.29 -3.49 13.08
C ARG A 60 0.26 -2.07 13.19
N GLU A 61 0.97 -1.60 12.18
CA GLU A 61 1.77 -0.37 12.26
C GLU A 61 1.18 0.81 11.49
N ALA A 62 0.07 0.61 10.78
CA ALA A 62 -0.58 1.66 10.02
C ALA A 62 -1.11 2.79 10.92
N PRO A 63 -1.01 4.05 10.48
CA PRO A 63 -1.52 5.20 11.22
C PRO A 63 -3.04 5.40 11.07
N CYS A 64 -3.70 4.57 10.25
CA CYS A 64 -5.12 4.62 9.92
C CYS A 64 -5.64 3.18 9.66
N PRO A 65 -6.97 2.96 9.62
CA PRO A 65 -7.55 1.67 9.28
C PRO A 65 -6.99 1.07 7.99
N VAL A 66 -6.79 -0.25 7.97
CA VAL A 66 -6.28 -0.98 6.81
C VAL A 66 -7.38 -1.81 6.16
N LEU A 67 -7.64 -1.57 4.88
CA LEU A 67 -8.48 -2.41 4.04
C LEU A 67 -7.60 -3.35 3.23
N SER A 68 -7.80 -4.66 3.43
CA SER A 68 -7.04 -5.67 2.73
C SER A 68 -7.96 -6.46 1.80
N VAL A 69 -7.66 -6.42 0.50
CA VAL A 69 -8.38 -7.16 -0.54
C VAL A 69 -7.56 -8.38 -0.94
#